data_AF-A0AAX4PFS5-F1
#
_entry.id   AF-A0AAX4PFS5-F1
#
_cell.length_a   1.000
_cell.length_b   1.000
_cell.length_c   1.000
_cell.angle_alpha   90.00
_cell.angle_beta   90.00
_cell.angle_gamma   90.00
#
_symmetry.space_group_name_H-M   'P 1'
#
loop_
_entity.id
_entity.type
_entity.pdbx_description
1 polymer ?
#
loop_
_entity_poly.entity_id
_entity_poly.type
_entity_poly.pdbx_seq_one_letter_code
_entity_poly.pdbx_strand_id
1 'polypeptide(L)'
;MGTTTLSLFAGFALLIYAGVMAYEYRSASDVQGVSGLPFNVAAILASAFALTLFGSVGVGGDLVPIKAQAGDRIYEPLTYRPSFMGFNHRIVPGTD
;
A
#
# COMPACT_ATOMS: atom_id res chain seq x y z
N MET A 1 9.35 4.58 -0.30
CA MET A 1 9.21 4.14 1.11
C MET A 1 9.48 5.25 2.11
N GLY A 2 10.65 5.90 2.15
CA GLY A 2 10.96 6.91 3.20
C GLY A 2 9.98 8.10 3.27
N THR A 3 9.52 8.61 2.13
CA THR A 3 8.57 9.75 2.07
C THR A 3 7.17 9.39 2.53
N THR A 4 6.68 8.18 2.23
CA THR A 4 5.32 7.72 2.57
C THR A 4 5.20 7.38 4.05
N THR A 5 6.25 6.81 4.65
CA THR A 5 6.34 6.61 6.10
C THR A 5 6.35 7.95 6.85
N LEU A 6 7.09 8.94 6.34
CA LEU A 6 7.13 10.28 6.94
C LEU A 6 5.77 10.98 6.85
N SER A 7 5.08 10.89 5.70
CA SER A 7 3.71 11.39 5.58
C SER A 7 2.72 10.68 6.49
N LEU A 8 2.90 9.39 6.75
CA LEU A 8 2.05 8.63 7.67
C LEU A 8 2.23 9.11 9.11
N PHE A 9 3.48 9.28 9.56
CA PHE A 9 3.77 9.84 10.89
C PHE A 9 3.24 11.27 11.03
N ALA A 10 3.46 12.12 10.03
CA ALA A 10 2.93 13.48 10.02
C ALA A 10 1.40 13.50 10.05
N GLY A 11 0.74 12.61 9.31
CA GLY A 11 -0.71 12.44 9.31
C GLY A 11 -1.25 12.09 10.70
N PHE A 12 -0.67 11.09 11.38
CA PHE A 12 -1.08 10.73 12.74
C PHE A 12 -0.82 11.84 13.76
N ALA A 13 0.33 12.53 13.68
CA ALA A 13 0.62 13.65 14.56
C ALA A 13 -0.39 14.79 14.41
N LEU A 14 -0.75 15.14 13.16
CA LEU A 14 -1.78 16.13 12.88
C LEU A 14 -3.17 15.67 13.33
N LEU A 15 -3.46 14.38 13.26
CA LEU A 15 -4.74 13.82 13.68
C LEU A 15 -4.91 13.93 15.22
N ILE A 16 -3.85 13.62 15.96
CA ILE A 16 -3.81 13.81 17.42
C ILE A 16 -3.97 15.29 17.77
N TYR A 17 -3.21 16.16 17.09
CA TYR A 17 -3.28 17.62 17.30
C TYR A 17 -4.69 18.18 17.03
N ALA A 18 -5.31 17.77 15.92
CA ALA A 18 -6.70 18.13 15.60
C ALA A 18 -7.69 17.62 16.65
N GLY A 19 -7.45 16.41 17.19
CA GLY A 19 -8.26 15.84 18.26
C GLY A 19 -8.19 16.65 19.56
N VAL A 20 -7.00 17.10 19.96
CA VAL A 20 -6.82 17.99 21.12
C VAL A 20 -7.53 19.31 20.91
N MET A 21 -7.35 19.94 19.74
CA MET A 21 -8.02 21.21 19.41
C MET A 21 -9.55 21.07 19.38
N ALA A 22 -10.06 19.95 18.86
CA ALA A 22 -11.49 19.65 18.87
C ALA A 22 -12.03 19.48 20.29
N TYR A 23 -11.27 18.83 21.17
CA TYR A 23 -11.64 18.66 22.58
C TYR A 23 -11.68 19.99 23.33
N GLU A 24 -10.64 20.82 23.18
CA GLU A 24 -10.60 22.17 23.77
C GLU A 24 -11.72 23.06 23.24
N TYR A 25 -12.02 22.96 21.94
CA TYR A 25 -13.14 23.70 21.39
C TYR A 25 -14.47 23.22 21.93
N ARG A 26 -14.64 21.90 22.10
CA ARG A 26 -15.88 21.34 22.65
C ARG A 26 -16.10 21.78 24.09
N SER A 27 -15.06 21.75 24.91
CA SER A 27 -15.15 22.20 26.31
C SER A 27 -15.45 23.70 26.42
N ALA A 28 -14.94 24.53 25.50
CA ALA A 28 -15.26 25.96 25.43
C ALA A 28 -16.66 26.26 24.85
N SER A 29 -17.12 25.46 23.88
CA SER A 29 -18.41 25.68 23.19
C SER A 29 -19.62 25.20 23.98
N ASP A 30 -19.48 24.22 24.88
CA ASP A 30 -20.53 23.87 25.86
C ASP A 30 -20.89 25.07 26.77
N VAL A 31 -19.95 26.01 26.98
CA VAL A 31 -20.19 27.25 27.74
C VAL A 31 -20.90 28.31 26.90
N GLN A 32 -20.74 28.30 25.57
CA GLN A 32 -21.24 29.34 24.66
C GLN A 32 -22.47 28.92 23.84
N GLY A 33 -22.92 27.66 23.92
CA GLY A 33 -24.10 27.16 23.21
C GLY A 33 -23.95 27.08 21.68
N VAL A 34 -22.72 27.19 21.16
CA VAL A 34 -22.43 27.12 19.72
C VAL A 34 -22.29 25.66 19.31
N SER A 35 -23.11 25.22 18.36
CA SER A 35 -23.08 23.85 17.82
C SER A 35 -22.24 23.79 16.55
N GLY A 36 -21.11 23.07 16.59
CA GLY A 36 -20.28 22.78 15.42
C GLY A 36 -18.78 22.82 15.70
N LEU A 37 -18.00 22.11 14.87
CA LEU A 37 -16.55 22.21 14.85
C LEU A 37 -16.15 23.46 14.04
N PRO A 38 -15.18 24.28 14.49
CA PRO A 38 -14.76 25.44 13.73
C PRO A 38 -14.02 25.01 12.47
N PHE A 39 -14.13 25.81 11.41
CA PHE A 39 -13.63 25.47 10.07
C PHE A 39 -12.12 25.15 10.05
N ASN A 40 -11.32 25.85 10.85
CA ASN A 40 -9.89 25.60 10.99
C ASN A 40 -9.60 24.18 11.51
N VAL A 41 -10.30 23.72 12.55
CA VAL A 41 -10.12 22.36 13.10
C VAL A 41 -10.60 21.33 12.09
N ALA A 42 -11.73 21.57 11.43
CA ALA A 42 -12.23 20.69 10.37
C ALA A 42 -11.25 20.56 9.19
N ALA A 43 -10.63 21.66 8.76
CA ALA A 43 -9.64 21.67 7.69
C ALA A 43 -8.36 20.91 8.06
N ILE A 44 -7.87 21.09 9.30
CA ILE A 44 -6.71 20.33 9.81
C ILE A 44 -7.05 18.84 9.83
N LEU A 45 -8.23 18.47 10.32
CA LEU A 45 -8.67 17.08 10.41
C LEU A 45 -8.79 16.42 9.03
N ALA A 46 -9.30 17.16 8.03
CA ALA A 46 -9.35 16.71 6.64
C ALA A 46 -7.93 16.51 6.05
N SER A 47 -7.00 17.44 6.31
CA SER A 47 -5.61 17.31 5.84
C SER A 47 -4.87 16.15 6.50
N ALA A 48 -5.08 15.93 7.81
CA ALA A 48 -4.52 14.82 8.56
C ALA A 48 -5.02 13.48 8.01
N PHE A 49 -6.32 13.39 7.70
CA PHE A 49 -6.92 12.21 7.09
C PHE A 49 -6.32 11.91 5.71
N ALA A 50 -6.20 12.92 4.84
CA ALA A 50 -5.61 12.75 3.52
C ALA A 50 -4.15 12.26 3.59
N LEU A 51 -3.34 12.84 4.47
CA LEU A 51 -1.95 12.42 4.69
C LEU A 51 -1.83 11.00 5.22
N THR A 52 -2.72 10.60 6.15
CA THR A 52 -2.73 9.26 6.74
C THR A 52 -3.15 8.21 5.72
N LEU A 53 -4.14 8.52 4.87
CA LEU A 53 -4.53 7.65 3.74
C LEU A 53 -3.38 7.49 2.73
N PHE A 54 -2.79 8.60 2.31
CA PHE A 54 -1.68 8.56 1.35
C PHE A 54 -0.48 7.78 1.91
N GLY A 55 -0.12 8.05 3.17
CA GLY A 55 0.97 7.35 3.84
C GLY A 55 0.71 5.85 4.00
N SER A 56 -0.53 5.45 4.33
CA SER A 56 -0.86 4.04 4.57
C SER A 56 -0.82 3.21 3.28
N VAL A 57 -1.32 3.74 2.16
CA VAL A 57 -1.17 3.11 0.84
C VAL A 57 0.30 2.92 0.49
N GLY A 58 1.13 3.92 0.75
CA GLY A 58 2.57 3.87 0.46
C GLY A 58 3.40 2.95 1.38
N VAL A 59 2.82 2.45 2.48
CA VAL A 59 3.44 1.45 3.37
C VAL A 59 2.93 0.03 3.07
N GLY A 60 1.79 -0.11 2.39
CA GLY A 60 1.14 -1.39 2.07
C GLY A 60 1.95 -2.36 1.20
N GLY A 61 3.11 -1.93 0.70
CA GLY A 61 3.98 -2.73 -0.15
C GLY A 61 3.54 -2.72 -1.61
N ASP A 62 4.40 -3.26 -2.48
CA ASP A 62 4.12 -3.33 -3.91
C ASP A 62 3.16 -4.50 -4.21
N LEU A 63 2.29 -4.29 -5.20
CA LEU A 63 1.42 -5.34 -5.71
C LEU A 63 2.28 -6.41 -6.37
N VAL A 64 2.38 -7.57 -5.73
CA VAL A 64 3.02 -8.74 -6.33
C VAL A 64 2.01 -9.38 -7.28
N PRO A 65 2.42 -9.73 -8.52
CA PRO A 65 1.53 -10.45 -9.42
C PRO A 65 1.06 -11.74 -8.75
N ILE A 66 -0.26 -11.93 -8.70
CA ILE A 66 -0.85 -13.22 -8.37
C ILE A 66 -0.31 -14.17 -9.43
N LYS A 67 0.49 -15.15 -9.03
CA LYS A 67 1.01 -16.18 -9.94
C LYS A 67 -0.18 -16.95 -10.50
N ALA A 68 -0.79 -16.44 -11.56
CA ALA A 68 -1.61 -17.22 -12.44
C ALA A 68 -0.63 -18.21 -13.07
N GLN A 69 -0.64 -19.42 -12.56
CA GLN A 69 0.09 -20.58 -13.06
C GLN A 69 -0.29 -20.96 -14.52
N ALA A 70 -0.90 -20.03 -15.25
CA ALA A 70 -1.34 -20.11 -16.63
C ALA A 70 -0.48 -19.24 -17.58
N GLY A 71 0.44 -18.41 -17.08
CA GLY A 71 1.41 -17.69 -17.92
C GLY A 71 2.81 -18.34 -18.01
N ASP A 72 3.25 -19.00 -16.93
CA ASP A 72 4.65 -19.46 -16.76
C ASP A 72 4.82 -20.99 -16.75
N ARG A 73 3.89 -21.74 -17.32
CA ARG A 73 4.16 -23.13 -17.69
C ARG A 73 4.67 -23.18 -19.11
N ILE A 74 5.99 -23.05 -19.28
CA ILE A 74 6.73 -23.82 -20.29
C ILE A 74 8.03 -24.39 -19.66
N TYR A 75 7.90 -25.18 -18.58
CA TYR A 75 8.79 -26.31 -18.22
C TYR A 75 10.31 -26.12 -17.93
N GLU A 76 10.85 -24.94 -17.64
CA GLU A 76 12.32 -24.82 -17.65
C GLU A 76 13.11 -25.26 -16.40
N PRO A 77 12.82 -24.91 -15.14
CA PRO A 77 13.82 -25.19 -14.08
C PRO A 77 13.82 -26.63 -13.54
N LEU A 78 12.74 -27.40 -13.76
CA LEU A 78 12.56 -28.74 -13.17
C LEU A 78 12.76 -29.89 -14.19
N THR A 79 12.70 -29.61 -15.49
CA THR A 79 12.92 -30.59 -16.56
C THR A 79 14.29 -30.41 -17.23
N TYR A 80 14.90 -29.22 -17.11
CA TYR A 80 16.25 -28.96 -17.57
C TYR A 80 17.27 -29.47 -16.53
N ARG A 81 17.77 -30.69 -16.72
CA ARG A 81 18.95 -31.21 -16.02
C ARG A 81 20.14 -31.25 -16.98
N PRO A 82 20.98 -30.20 -17.01
CA PRO A 82 22.06 -30.09 -18.00
C PRO A 82 23.12 -31.20 -17.86
N SER A 83 23.19 -31.83 -16.69
CA SER A 83 24.06 -32.97 -16.41
C SER A 83 23.55 -34.34 -16.93
N PHE A 84 22.33 -34.43 -17.46
CA PHE A 84 21.70 -35.67 -17.94
C PHE A 84 21.16 -35.59 -19.39
N MET A 85 21.41 -34.49 -20.11
CA MET A 85 21.05 -34.38 -21.53
C MET A 85 22.14 -35.02 -22.41
N GLY A 86 21.83 -36.16 -23.05
CA GLY A 86 22.68 -36.80 -24.07
C GLY A 86 22.25 -36.44 -25.50
N PHE A 87 23.16 -36.57 -26.48
CA PHE A 87 22.94 -36.25 -27.91
C PHE A 87 22.01 -37.22 -28.66
N ASN A 88 21.30 -38.12 -27.96
CA ASN A 88 20.47 -39.18 -28.56
C ASN A 88 18.95 -38.93 -28.40
N HIS A 89 18.50 -37.68 -28.56
CA HIS A 89 17.08 -37.44 -28.79
C HIS A 89 16.79 -37.67 -30.29
N ARG A 90 15.78 -38.51 -30.55
CA ARG A 90 15.50 -39.22 -31.79
C ARG A 90 15.64 -38.37 -33.07
N ILE A 91 16.54 -38.79 -33.97
CA ILE A 91 16.48 -38.49 -35.40
C ILE A 91 15.10 -38.94 -35.91
N VAL A 92 14.33 -38.02 -36.48
CA VAL A 92 12.99 -38.25 -37.01
C VAL A 92 13.09 -39.18 -38.23
N PRO A 93 12.49 -40.38 -38.24
CA PRO A 93 12.37 -41.17 -39.46
C PRO A 93 11.13 -40.69 -40.24
N GLY A 94 11.32 -40.29 -41.50
CA GLY A 94 10.22 -40.04 -42.45
C GLY A 94 9.91 -38.58 -42.79
N THR A 95 10.86 -37.66 -42.58
CA THR A 95 10.93 -36.48 -43.44
C THR A 95 12.08 -36.75 -44.42
N ASP A 96 11.70 -37.09 -45.66
CA ASP A 96 12.53 -37.58 -46.77
C ASP A 96 13.89 -36.88 -46.92
#